data_AF-A0AAV1YL44-F1
#
_entry.id   AF-A0AAV1YL44-F1
#
_cell.length_a   1.000
_cell.length_b   1.000
_cell.length_c   1.000
_cell.angle_alpha   90.00
_cell.angle_beta   90.00
_cell.angle_gamma   90.00
#
_symmetry.space_group_name_H-M   'P 1'
#
loop_
_entity.id
_entity.type
_entity.pdbx_description
1 polymer ?
#
loop_
_entity_poly.entity_id
_entity_poly.type
_entity_poly.pdbx_seq_one_letter_code
_entity_poly.pdbx_strand_id
1 'polypeptide(L)'
;MITVLMASAMTYDRRASSSITLFFKDHNSSCHCPKVSQKYTGIIEDCCCDFETVDSINGEVLHPLLKELVATPFFRYFKVKLGCRCPFWPEDGMCRLRDCSVCECPENEFPEPFKKNFHPALISTDFMCQEGKSQASVDRTVDNGAFRGWVETDNPWTNDDETDNDDMTYVNLQINPERYTGYSGPSARRIWDAVYTENCPKYPEGEIFQEKKVLYKLISGLHSSISIHIGAEYLLHELTNQWGENPELMNDRVLRYPDRVQNLYFTFLFVLRSVMKAANYLEHAEYNTGNNEEDMKSHSLVKQLVHNSKLQAACPLPFDEAKLWQGQSGPELKQTIQMQFKNISALMDCVGCEKCRLWGKLQILGLGTALKILFSVDDKNHPSEPLQRNEVIALLNLLNRLSESVKLVHEKADMIENVVHIVEPASTKTSVWQSINQIMRLGNSST
;
A
#
# COMPACT_ATOMS: atom_id res chain seq x y z
N MET A 1 79.64 -23.86 5.88
CA MET A 1 80.13 -22.83 4.95
C MET A 1 79.11 -21.70 4.91
N ILE A 2 79.54 -20.48 5.27
CA ILE A 2 78.97 -19.16 4.96
C ILE A 2 77.61 -18.83 5.65
N THR A 3 77.52 -18.19 6.84
CA THR A 3 77.61 -16.73 7.20
C THR A 3 76.67 -15.83 6.37
N VAL A 4 75.78 -14.98 6.92
CA VAL A 4 76.13 -13.65 7.48
C VAL A 4 74.85 -12.89 7.94
N LEU A 5 74.96 -12.31 9.15
CA LEU A 5 74.43 -11.06 9.75
C LEU A 5 72.93 -10.71 9.89
N MET A 6 72.52 -10.68 11.17
CA MET A 6 71.59 -9.70 11.74
C MET A 6 72.25 -8.31 11.88
N ALA A 7 71.44 -7.25 11.80
CA ALA A 7 71.85 -5.89 12.18
C ALA A 7 70.78 -5.21 13.06
N SER A 8 71.29 -4.37 13.96
CA SER A 8 70.64 -3.84 15.15
C SER A 8 70.41 -2.32 15.03
N ALA A 9 69.32 -1.87 15.67
CA ALA A 9 69.24 -0.72 16.60
C ALA A 9 69.11 0.75 16.12
N MET A 10 68.22 1.43 16.88
CA MET A 10 68.25 2.81 17.43
C MET A 10 67.43 3.96 16.78
N THR A 11 66.65 4.55 17.70
CA THR A 11 65.86 5.79 17.81
C THR A 11 66.42 7.08 17.18
N TYR A 12 65.54 7.98 16.69
CA TYR A 12 65.58 9.43 17.02
C TYR A 12 64.29 10.19 16.66
N ASP A 13 64.08 11.32 17.33
CA ASP A 13 62.87 12.14 17.45
C ASP A 13 62.98 13.52 16.72
N ARG A 14 61.81 14.10 16.37
CA ARG A 14 61.42 15.53 16.18
C ARG A 14 62.01 16.53 15.14
N ARG A 15 61.02 17.16 14.45
CA ARG A 15 60.78 18.60 14.06
C ARG A 15 61.35 19.20 12.76
N ALA A 16 60.45 19.62 11.86
CA ALA A 16 60.16 21.02 11.42
C ALA A 16 59.26 21.03 10.14
N SER A 17 57.98 21.43 10.25
CA SER A 17 57.38 22.71 9.81
C SER A 17 57.21 22.93 8.28
N SER A 18 55.95 22.96 7.80
CA SER A 18 55.46 24.09 6.97
C SER A 18 53.93 24.10 6.83
N SER A 19 53.35 25.20 7.33
CA SER A 19 52.13 25.95 6.97
C SER A 19 50.82 25.23 6.60
N ILE A 20 49.84 25.42 7.50
CA ILE A 20 48.40 25.33 7.26
C ILE A 20 47.94 26.59 6.52
N THR A 21 47.27 26.43 5.38
CA THR A 21 46.45 27.50 4.77
C THR A 21 44.99 27.05 4.76
N LEU A 22 44.22 27.56 5.73
CA LEU A 22 42.76 27.44 5.76
C LEU A 22 42.18 28.42 4.72
N PHE A 23 41.74 27.90 3.58
CA PHE A 23 40.87 28.64 2.68
C PHE A 23 39.41 28.35 3.04
N PHE A 24 38.78 29.31 3.71
CA PHE A 24 37.34 29.48 3.69
C PHE A 24 36.92 29.73 2.23
N LYS A 25 36.07 28.86 1.68
CA LYS A 25 35.41 29.11 0.39
C LYS A 25 33.90 29.00 0.61
N ASP A 26 33.27 30.15 0.47
CA ASP A 26 31.85 30.40 0.69
C ASP A 26 30.94 29.49 -0.14
N HIS A 27 29.82 29.12 0.49
CA HIS A 27 28.64 28.54 -0.12
C HIS A 27 28.11 29.41 -1.27
N ASN A 28 28.10 28.87 -2.49
CA ASN A 28 27.04 29.18 -3.46
C ASN A 28 26.86 28.10 -4.55
N SER A 29 26.86 26.82 -4.19
CA SER A 29 26.27 25.80 -5.04
C SER A 29 24.77 25.76 -4.76
N SER A 30 24.02 26.49 -5.57
CA SER A 30 22.58 26.27 -5.74
C SER A 30 22.33 24.76 -5.89
N CYS A 31 21.73 24.12 -4.88
CA CYS A 31 21.22 22.76 -5.01
C CYS A 31 20.16 22.76 -6.11
N HIS A 32 20.56 22.37 -7.31
CA HIS A 32 19.64 22.10 -8.39
C HIS A 32 19.05 20.71 -8.14
N CYS A 33 17.91 20.64 -7.47
CA CYS A 33 17.07 19.45 -7.56
C CYS A 33 16.70 19.29 -9.05
N PRO A 34 16.96 18.14 -9.69
CA PRO A 34 16.47 17.91 -11.03
C PRO A 34 14.96 18.13 -11.02
N LYS A 35 14.48 19.08 -11.84
CA LYS A 35 13.04 19.23 -12.11
C LYS A 35 12.58 17.90 -12.71
N VAL A 36 11.83 17.11 -11.94
CA VAL A 36 11.31 15.82 -12.39
C VAL A 36 10.18 16.12 -13.37
N SER A 37 10.47 16.03 -14.67
CA SER A 37 9.42 15.84 -15.69
C SER A 37 8.90 14.43 -15.47
N GLN A 38 7.67 14.29 -14.96
CA GLN A 38 7.26 13.01 -14.36
C GLN A 38 6.23 12.26 -15.19
N LYS A 39 6.33 12.35 -16.53
CA LYS A 39 5.82 11.27 -17.36
C LYS A 39 6.77 10.08 -17.21
N TYR A 40 6.31 9.01 -16.58
CA TYR A 40 7.08 7.79 -16.45
C TYR A 40 7.20 7.14 -17.82
N THR A 41 8.44 6.99 -18.31
CA THR A 41 8.73 6.46 -19.63
C THR A 41 9.80 5.38 -19.55
N GLY A 42 9.70 4.37 -20.41
CA GLY A 42 10.71 3.32 -20.54
C GLY A 42 10.40 2.06 -19.72
N ILE A 43 11.39 1.17 -19.62
CA ILE A 43 11.20 -0.18 -19.06
C ILE A 43 11.02 -0.13 -17.55
N ILE A 44 9.98 -0.80 -17.05
CA ILE A 44 9.76 -0.99 -15.62
C ILE A 44 10.81 -1.97 -15.07
N GLU A 45 11.49 -1.59 -14.00
CA GLU A 45 12.56 -2.40 -13.39
C GLU A 45 12.05 -3.83 -13.08
N ASP A 46 12.83 -4.84 -13.45
CA ASP A 46 12.53 -6.27 -13.30
C ASP A 46 11.28 -6.78 -14.06
N CYS A 47 10.71 -5.97 -14.97
CA CYS A 47 9.57 -6.33 -15.82
C CYS A 47 9.92 -6.19 -17.32
N CYS A 48 9.18 -6.86 -18.20
CA CYS A 48 9.41 -6.78 -19.67
C CYS A 48 8.52 -5.76 -20.39
N CYS A 49 7.74 -4.96 -19.67
CA CYS A 49 6.87 -3.93 -20.22
C CYS A 49 7.37 -2.52 -19.90
N ASP A 50 7.15 -1.58 -20.81
CA ASP A 50 7.31 -0.15 -20.55
C ASP A 50 6.05 0.47 -19.94
N PHE A 51 6.24 1.60 -19.26
CA PHE A 51 5.16 2.34 -18.60
C PHE A 51 4.04 2.73 -19.57
N GLU A 52 4.39 3.21 -20.77
CA GLU A 52 3.45 3.71 -21.75
C GLU A 52 2.49 2.61 -22.26
N THR A 53 3.04 1.43 -22.52
CA THR A 53 2.28 0.25 -22.94
C THR A 53 1.34 -0.21 -21.83
N VAL A 54 1.83 -0.21 -20.57
CA VAL A 54 1.01 -0.54 -19.40
C VAL A 54 -0.14 0.44 -19.23
N ASP A 55 0.10 1.73 -19.36
CA ASP A 55 -0.91 2.76 -19.19
C ASP A 55 -2.01 2.68 -20.25
N SER A 56 -1.63 2.53 -21.52
CA SER A 56 -2.58 2.38 -22.62
C SER A 56 -3.42 1.12 -22.48
N ILE A 57 -2.80 -0.05 -22.25
CA ILE A 57 -3.56 -1.30 -22.14
C ILE A 57 -4.43 -1.34 -20.89
N ASN A 58 -3.95 -0.74 -19.80
CA ASN A 58 -4.72 -0.65 -18.56
C ASN A 58 -5.94 0.25 -18.74
N GLY A 59 -5.77 1.44 -19.31
CA GLY A 59 -6.86 2.39 -19.52
C GLY A 59 -7.90 1.93 -20.56
N GLU A 60 -7.44 1.35 -21.67
CA GLU A 60 -8.32 1.01 -22.81
C GLU A 60 -9.04 -0.33 -22.66
N VAL A 61 -8.41 -1.31 -22.00
CA VAL A 61 -8.88 -2.70 -22.01
C VAL A 61 -9.08 -3.24 -20.60
N LEU A 62 -8.04 -3.21 -19.77
CA LEU A 62 -8.04 -3.95 -18.52
C LEU A 62 -8.95 -3.32 -17.46
N HIS A 63 -8.80 -2.02 -17.19
CA HIS A 63 -9.52 -1.32 -16.13
C HIS A 63 -11.05 -1.34 -16.34
N PRO A 64 -11.59 -1.05 -17.55
CA PRO A 64 -13.03 -1.15 -17.79
C PRO A 64 -13.58 -2.57 -17.54
N LEU A 65 -12.86 -3.59 -18.01
CA LEU A 65 -13.26 -4.99 -17.86
C LEU A 65 -13.24 -5.43 -16.39
N LEU A 66 -12.19 -5.07 -15.64
CA LEU A 66 -12.09 -5.36 -14.22
C LEU A 66 -13.18 -4.68 -13.41
N LYS A 67 -13.50 -3.42 -13.73
CA LYS A 67 -14.57 -2.67 -13.06
C LYS A 67 -15.94 -3.34 -13.21
N GLU A 68 -16.25 -3.86 -14.40
CA GLU A 68 -17.46 -4.64 -14.63
C GLU A 68 -17.43 -5.99 -13.88
N LEU A 69 -16.27 -6.67 -13.89
CA LEU A 69 -16.09 -7.97 -13.25
C LEU A 69 -16.29 -7.90 -11.74
N VAL A 70 -15.64 -6.97 -11.05
CA VAL A 70 -15.73 -6.84 -9.57
C VAL A 70 -17.09 -6.36 -9.08
N ALA A 71 -17.94 -5.85 -9.97
CA ALA A 71 -19.31 -5.45 -9.65
C ALA A 71 -20.31 -6.62 -9.66
N THR A 72 -19.94 -7.75 -10.28
CA THR A 72 -20.81 -8.94 -10.33
C THR A 72 -21.02 -9.55 -8.93
N PRO A 73 -22.11 -10.28 -8.70
CA PRO A 73 -22.41 -10.89 -7.40
C PRO A 73 -21.29 -11.80 -6.88
N PHE A 74 -20.61 -12.55 -7.76
CA PHE A 74 -19.52 -13.43 -7.32
C PHE A 74 -18.35 -12.65 -6.72
N PHE A 75 -17.97 -11.53 -7.31
CA PHE A 75 -16.76 -10.79 -6.94
C PHE A 75 -16.99 -9.65 -5.94
N ARG A 76 -18.23 -9.21 -5.76
CA ARG A 76 -18.55 -8.09 -4.86
C ARG A 76 -18.68 -8.49 -3.39
N TYR A 77 -18.91 -9.77 -3.08
CA TYR A 77 -19.02 -10.25 -1.70
C TYR A 77 -17.70 -10.88 -1.27
N PHE A 78 -17.21 -10.50 -0.10
CA PHE A 78 -16.01 -11.07 0.49
C PHE A 78 -16.31 -11.59 1.89
N LYS A 79 -15.90 -12.83 2.17
CA LYS A 79 -16.08 -13.45 3.49
C LYS A 79 -14.85 -13.15 4.34
N VAL A 80 -15.03 -12.52 5.48
CA VAL A 80 -13.92 -12.05 6.32
C VAL A 80 -14.27 -12.04 7.81
N LYS A 81 -13.27 -12.34 8.64
CA LYS A 81 -13.33 -12.18 10.09
C LYS A 81 -12.81 -10.80 10.48
N LEU A 82 -13.73 -9.93 10.92
CA LEU A 82 -13.40 -8.56 11.37
C LEU A 82 -13.27 -8.44 12.88
N GLY A 83 -13.81 -9.39 13.66
CA GLY A 83 -13.87 -9.36 15.13
C GLY A 83 -12.65 -9.91 15.88
N CYS A 84 -11.48 -10.01 15.24
CA CYS A 84 -10.28 -10.54 15.88
C CYS A 84 -9.66 -9.54 16.87
N ARG A 85 -9.18 -10.07 18.01
CA ARG A 85 -8.26 -9.35 18.91
C ARG A 85 -6.86 -9.39 18.32
N CYS A 86 -6.18 -8.25 18.32
CA CYS A 86 -4.78 -8.16 17.89
C CYS A 86 -3.89 -9.15 18.69
N PRO A 87 -3.16 -10.07 18.03
CA PRO A 87 -2.32 -11.03 18.73
C PRO A 87 -0.98 -10.44 19.22
N PHE A 88 -0.59 -9.27 18.72
CA PHE A 88 0.73 -8.67 18.97
C PHE A 88 0.76 -7.63 20.09
N TRP A 89 -0.31 -6.86 20.26
CA TRP A 89 -0.42 -5.86 21.33
C TRP A 89 -1.87 -5.67 21.76
N PRO A 90 -2.12 -5.29 23.02
CA PRO A 90 -3.44 -4.87 23.46
C PRO A 90 -3.90 -3.69 22.60
N GLU A 91 -5.17 -3.71 22.17
CA GLU A 91 -5.71 -2.63 21.35
C GLU A 91 -5.48 -1.28 22.04
N ASP A 92 -5.00 -0.29 21.27
CA ASP A 92 -4.93 1.10 21.73
C ASP A 92 -6.39 1.58 21.90
N GLY A 93 -7.02 1.24 23.03
CA GLY A 93 -8.42 1.55 23.37
C GLY A 93 -8.72 3.04 23.56
N MET A 94 -8.02 3.91 22.82
CA MET A 94 -8.23 5.35 22.78
C MET A 94 -8.11 5.81 21.33
N CYS A 95 -9.20 5.66 20.59
CA CYS A 95 -9.38 6.29 19.30
C CYS A 95 -9.45 7.83 19.51
N ARG A 96 -8.52 8.57 18.90
CA ARG A 96 -8.46 10.06 18.95
C ARG A 96 -9.45 10.75 17.99
N LEU A 97 -10.33 9.99 17.34
CA LEU A 97 -11.42 10.51 16.51
C LEU A 97 -12.76 10.20 17.19
N ARG A 98 -13.66 11.20 17.18
CA ARG A 98 -15.03 11.17 17.76
C ARG A 98 -15.83 9.91 17.37
N ASP A 99 -15.54 9.32 16.22
CA ASP A 99 -16.37 8.28 15.59
C ASP A 99 -15.90 6.85 15.87
N CYS A 100 -15.04 6.69 16.87
CA CYS A 100 -14.47 5.43 17.32
C CYS A 100 -14.42 5.41 18.87
N SER A 101 -15.16 6.34 19.49
CA SER A 101 -15.46 6.37 20.91
C SER A 101 -16.64 5.44 21.19
N VAL A 102 -16.45 4.48 22.09
CA VAL A 102 -17.58 3.76 22.72
C VAL A 102 -18.44 4.84 23.40
N CYS A 103 -19.74 4.89 23.08
CA CYS A 103 -20.65 5.80 23.77
C CYS A 103 -20.61 5.48 25.26
N GLU A 104 -20.40 6.49 26.11
CA GLU A 104 -20.59 6.30 27.54
C GLU A 104 -22.07 5.96 27.77
N CYS A 105 -22.34 4.77 28.31
CA CYS A 105 -23.69 4.37 28.69
C CYS A 105 -24.26 5.41 29.67
N PRO A 106 -25.53 5.80 29.53
CA PRO A 106 -26.16 6.68 30.50
C PRO A 106 -26.08 6.07 31.91
N GLU A 107 -25.93 6.89 32.95
CA GLU A 107 -25.67 6.43 34.34
C GLU A 107 -26.73 5.45 34.90
N ASN A 108 -27.90 5.36 34.25
CA ASN A 108 -28.97 4.43 34.57
C ASN A 108 -28.69 2.98 34.11
N GLU A 109 -27.75 2.74 33.18
CA GLU A 109 -27.34 1.40 32.73
C GLU A 109 -26.22 0.79 33.58
N PHE A 110 -25.54 1.60 34.40
CA PHE A 110 -24.55 1.11 35.36
C PHE A 110 -25.23 0.44 36.56
N PRO A 111 -24.92 -0.83 36.90
CA PRO A 111 -25.39 -1.44 38.14
C PRO A 111 -24.85 -0.64 39.35
N GLU A 112 -25.70 -0.40 40.35
CA GLU A 112 -25.41 0.37 41.58
C GLU A 112 -24.01 0.14 42.21
N PRO A 113 -23.44 -1.08 42.25
CA PRO A 113 -22.12 -1.31 42.83
C PRO A 113 -20.97 -0.56 42.13
N PHE A 114 -21.12 -0.25 40.85
CA PHE A 114 -20.08 0.33 40.00
C PHE A 114 -20.08 1.87 39.98
N LYS A 115 -21.11 2.51 40.54
CA LYS A 115 -21.27 3.98 40.55
C LYS A 115 -20.36 4.70 41.55
N LYS A 116 -19.73 4.00 42.49
CA LYS A 116 -19.15 4.61 43.70
C LYS A 116 -17.76 5.25 43.58
N ASN A 117 -17.10 5.20 42.42
CA ASN A 117 -15.70 5.65 42.31
C ASN A 117 -15.40 6.70 41.22
N PHE A 118 -16.40 7.34 40.61
CA PHE A 118 -16.16 8.41 39.64
C PHE A 118 -16.34 9.79 40.27
N HIS A 119 -15.26 10.58 40.34
CA HIS A 119 -15.30 11.97 40.80
C HIS A 119 -15.81 12.89 39.66
N PRO A 120 -16.93 13.60 39.83
CA PRO A 120 -17.56 14.38 38.76
C PRO A 120 -17.05 15.83 38.75
N ALA A 121 -15.81 16.04 38.33
CA ALA A 121 -15.26 17.39 38.21
C ALA A 121 -14.53 17.55 36.87
N LEU A 122 -15.32 17.84 35.81
CA LEU A 122 -14.98 18.48 34.52
C LEU A 122 -15.69 17.87 33.29
N ILE A 123 -16.92 17.38 33.42
CA ILE A 123 -17.71 16.97 32.25
C ILE A 123 -18.55 18.18 31.79
N SER A 124 -18.07 18.84 30.75
CA SER A 124 -18.85 19.79 29.95
C SER A 124 -20.07 19.06 29.39
N THR A 125 -21.26 19.48 29.82
CA THR A 125 -22.58 18.92 29.46
C THR A 125 -23.03 19.22 28.02
N ASP A 126 -22.13 19.11 27.04
CA ASP A 126 -22.52 19.32 25.64
C ASP A 126 -21.65 18.54 24.64
N PHE A 127 -21.61 17.22 24.81
CA PHE A 127 -21.18 16.30 23.76
C PHE A 127 -22.35 15.37 23.42
N MET A 128 -23.35 15.91 22.73
CA MET A 128 -24.30 15.08 21.99
C MET A 128 -23.51 14.37 20.87
N CYS A 129 -23.28 13.07 21.01
CA CYS A 129 -22.86 12.22 19.90
C CYS A 129 -23.98 12.25 18.85
N GLN A 130 -23.74 12.84 17.69
CA GLN A 130 -24.60 12.59 16.53
C GLN A 130 -24.48 11.09 16.21
N GLU A 131 -25.61 10.38 16.20
CA GLU A 131 -25.75 8.99 15.72
C GLU A 131 -25.50 8.92 14.19
N GLY A 132 -24.34 9.34 13.73
CA GLY A 132 -23.86 9.12 12.37
C GLY A 132 -23.03 7.85 12.32
N LYS A 133 -23.32 6.95 11.36
CA LYS A 133 -22.44 5.80 11.06
C LYS A 133 -21.02 6.32 10.80
N SER A 134 -20.02 5.84 11.56
CA SER A 134 -18.63 6.28 11.41
C SER A 134 -18.11 5.95 10.01
N GLN A 135 -17.33 6.84 9.39
CA GLN A 135 -16.79 6.61 8.04
C GLN A 135 -15.91 5.35 7.94
N ALA A 136 -15.34 4.92 9.07
CA ALA A 136 -14.49 3.74 9.22
C ALA A 136 -15.25 2.42 9.45
N SER A 137 -16.55 2.46 9.81
CA SER A 137 -17.36 1.26 10.07
C SER A 137 -17.75 0.51 8.80
N VAL A 138 -17.75 -0.81 8.86
CA VAL A 138 -18.18 -1.65 7.74
C VAL A 138 -19.70 -1.81 7.72
N ASP A 139 -20.32 -1.48 6.60
CA ASP A 139 -21.72 -1.77 6.34
C ASP A 139 -21.88 -3.26 5.99
N ARG A 140 -22.59 -3.99 6.85
CA ARG A 140 -22.79 -5.45 6.78
C ARG A 140 -24.09 -5.83 6.08
N THR A 141 -24.73 -4.91 5.36
CA THR A 141 -25.94 -5.23 4.60
C THR A 141 -25.63 -6.18 3.45
N VAL A 142 -26.36 -7.30 3.42
CA VAL A 142 -26.26 -8.33 2.38
C VAL A 142 -27.60 -8.40 1.65
N ASP A 143 -27.53 -8.60 0.34
CA ASP A 143 -28.73 -8.77 -0.49
C ASP A 143 -29.23 -10.21 -0.35
N ASN A 144 -30.37 -10.39 0.33
CA ASN A 144 -30.98 -11.70 0.57
C ASN A 144 -31.40 -12.43 -0.73
N GLY A 145 -31.52 -11.73 -1.87
CA GLY A 145 -31.94 -12.32 -3.15
C GLY A 145 -30.81 -12.91 -3.99
N ALA A 146 -29.57 -12.43 -3.81
CA ALA A 146 -28.42 -12.76 -4.67
C ALA A 146 -27.31 -13.54 -3.95
N PHE A 147 -27.49 -13.84 -2.66
CA PHE A 147 -26.41 -14.34 -1.82
C PHE A 147 -26.68 -15.77 -1.32
N ARG A 148 -25.75 -16.68 -1.64
CA ARG A 148 -25.61 -17.98 -0.96
C ARG A 148 -24.23 -18.03 -0.31
N GLY A 149 -24.21 -18.29 1.00
CA GLY A 149 -22.96 -18.48 1.73
C GLY A 149 -22.16 -19.68 1.25
N TRP A 150 -20.86 -19.67 1.51
CA TRP A 150 -19.93 -20.73 1.17
C TRP A 150 -18.96 -21.01 2.33
N VAL A 151 -18.37 -22.20 2.32
CA VAL A 151 -17.38 -22.62 3.32
C VAL A 151 -15.99 -22.33 2.76
N GLU A 152 -15.10 -21.85 3.63
CA GLU A 152 -13.69 -21.64 3.31
C GLU A 152 -12.84 -22.64 4.09
N THR A 153 -11.63 -22.89 3.62
CA THR A 153 -10.64 -23.79 4.26
C THR A 153 -9.33 -23.04 4.44
N ASP A 154 -8.47 -23.46 5.37
CA ASP A 154 -7.26 -22.69 5.70
C ASP A 154 -6.34 -22.47 4.50
N ASN A 155 -5.90 -21.22 4.33
CA ASN A 155 -4.95 -20.84 3.29
C ASN A 155 -3.51 -20.90 3.84
N PRO A 156 -2.61 -21.69 3.24
CA PRO A 156 -1.20 -21.75 3.66
C PRO A 156 -0.42 -20.43 3.56
N TRP A 157 -0.96 -19.36 2.98
CA TRP A 157 -0.29 -18.07 2.81
C TRP A 157 -0.81 -16.96 3.73
N THR A 158 -1.97 -17.16 4.37
CA THR A 158 -2.55 -16.23 5.34
C THR A 158 -2.64 -16.87 6.72
N ASN A 159 -2.85 -16.04 7.75
CA ASN A 159 -3.06 -16.50 9.13
C ASN A 159 -4.54 -16.33 9.48
N ASP A 160 -5.38 -17.03 8.74
CA ASP A 160 -6.80 -17.13 9.06
C ASP A 160 -7.06 -18.62 9.27
N ASP A 161 -7.20 -19.04 10.53
CA ASP A 161 -7.86 -20.31 10.87
C ASP A 161 -9.34 -20.09 10.54
N GLU A 162 -9.68 -20.28 9.26
CA GLU A 162 -11.02 -20.01 8.71
C GLU A 162 -11.98 -21.17 8.98
N THR A 163 -11.55 -22.17 9.77
CA THR A 163 -12.38 -23.33 10.10
C THR A 163 -13.52 -23.00 11.05
N ASP A 164 -13.40 -21.93 11.85
CA ASP A 164 -14.43 -21.47 12.79
C ASP A 164 -15.39 -20.47 12.11
N ASN A 165 -16.37 -21.01 11.37
CA ASN A 165 -17.34 -20.25 10.57
C ASN A 165 -18.22 -19.30 11.38
N ASP A 166 -18.32 -19.46 12.70
CA ASP A 166 -19.25 -18.72 13.57
C ASP A 166 -18.90 -17.22 13.70
N ASP A 167 -17.65 -16.83 13.44
CA ASP A 167 -17.17 -15.42 13.51
C ASP A 167 -17.01 -14.74 12.13
N MET A 168 -17.30 -15.45 11.04
CA MET A 168 -17.10 -14.96 9.68
C MET A 168 -18.30 -14.15 9.19
N THR A 169 -18.03 -12.97 8.60
CA THR A 169 -19.08 -12.10 8.03
C THR A 169 -18.90 -11.93 6.53
N TYR A 170 -20.02 -11.85 5.81
CA TYR A 170 -20.02 -11.52 4.39
C TYR A 170 -20.18 -10.02 4.23
N VAL A 171 -19.27 -9.41 3.48
CA VAL A 171 -19.22 -7.96 3.27
C VAL A 171 -19.36 -7.67 1.79
N ASN A 172 -20.25 -6.75 1.44
CA ASN A 172 -20.34 -6.22 0.08
C ASN A 172 -19.30 -5.10 -0.09
N LEU A 173 -18.32 -5.33 -0.97
CA LEU A 173 -17.21 -4.42 -1.25
C LEU A 173 -17.68 -3.12 -1.94
N GLN A 174 -18.79 -3.17 -2.70
CA GLN A 174 -19.28 -2.00 -3.45
C GLN A 174 -19.86 -0.91 -2.53
N ILE A 175 -20.46 -1.31 -1.40
CA ILE A 175 -20.96 -0.36 -0.39
C ILE A 175 -19.89 -0.01 0.66
N ASN A 176 -18.76 -0.71 0.64
CA ASN A 176 -17.60 -0.48 1.50
C ASN A 176 -16.35 -0.16 0.68
N PRO A 177 -16.33 0.91 -0.13
CA PRO A 177 -15.18 1.25 -0.97
C PRO A 177 -13.93 1.58 -0.15
N GLU A 178 -12.76 1.31 -0.71
CA GLU A 178 -11.47 1.76 -0.18
C GLU A 178 -11.33 3.27 -0.44
N ARG A 179 -11.37 4.06 0.62
CA ARG A 179 -11.29 5.53 0.56
C ARG A 179 -10.76 6.12 1.85
N TYR A 180 -10.69 7.44 1.95
CA TYR A 180 -10.30 8.11 3.19
C TYR A 180 -11.22 7.75 4.37
N THR A 181 -10.60 7.30 5.48
CA THR A 181 -11.30 6.94 6.73
C THR A 181 -10.86 7.75 7.94
N GLY A 182 -9.88 8.65 7.78
CA GLY A 182 -9.22 9.34 8.88
C GLY A 182 -8.19 8.51 9.66
N TYR A 183 -8.04 7.21 9.37
CA TYR A 183 -7.06 6.34 10.05
C TYR A 183 -5.63 6.82 9.80
N SER A 184 -4.95 7.27 10.86
CA SER A 184 -3.64 7.92 10.79
C SER A 184 -2.93 7.93 12.14
N GLY A 185 -1.76 8.58 12.22
CA GLY A 185 -1.02 8.77 13.47
C GLY A 185 -0.26 7.53 13.94
N PRO A 186 0.06 7.45 15.26
CA PRO A 186 0.92 6.40 15.81
C PRO A 186 0.39 4.97 15.60
N SER A 187 -0.93 4.76 15.63
CA SER A 187 -1.54 3.44 15.41
C SER A 187 -1.28 2.95 13.99
N ALA A 188 -1.62 3.74 12.97
CA ALA A 188 -1.36 3.40 11.57
C ALA A 188 0.15 3.25 11.28
N ARG A 189 0.97 4.11 11.88
CA ARG A 189 2.44 4.04 11.73
C ARG A 189 3.01 2.76 12.34
N ARG A 190 2.54 2.33 13.51
CA ARG A 190 2.98 1.08 14.16
C ARG A 190 2.74 -0.13 13.27
N ILE A 191 1.58 -0.19 12.60
CA ILE A 191 1.24 -1.27 11.66
C ILE A 191 2.25 -1.31 10.51
N TRP A 192 2.44 -0.18 9.81
CA TRP A 192 3.40 -0.14 8.69
C TRP A 192 4.83 -0.39 9.14
N ASP A 193 5.25 0.17 10.28
CA ASP A 193 6.58 -0.07 10.84
C ASP A 193 6.80 -1.56 11.15
N ALA A 194 5.80 -2.28 11.68
CA ALA A 194 5.87 -3.73 11.89
C ALA A 194 5.93 -4.52 10.57
N VAL A 195 5.11 -4.14 9.58
CA VAL A 195 5.12 -4.75 8.25
C VAL A 195 6.50 -4.60 7.58
N TYR A 196 7.11 -3.41 7.60
CA TYR A 196 8.40 -3.18 6.94
C TYR A 196 9.60 -3.64 7.78
N THR A 197 9.59 -3.47 9.10
CA THR A 197 10.79 -3.71 9.93
C THR A 197 10.94 -5.17 10.30
N GLU A 198 9.84 -5.85 10.60
CA GLU A 198 9.86 -7.22 11.11
C GLU A 198 9.73 -8.25 10.00
N ASN A 199 9.08 -7.87 8.89
CA ASN A 199 8.73 -8.80 7.83
C ASN A 199 9.44 -8.52 6.49
N CYS A 200 10.04 -7.34 6.27
CA CYS A 200 10.93 -7.12 5.12
C CYS A 200 12.40 -7.17 5.58
N PRO A 201 13.23 -8.12 5.13
CA PRO A 201 14.60 -8.23 5.65
C PRO A 201 15.44 -7.01 5.26
N LYS A 202 16.24 -6.49 6.20
CA LYS A 202 17.22 -5.45 5.92
C LYS A 202 18.43 -6.09 5.24
N TYR A 203 18.60 -5.84 3.95
CA TYR A 203 19.76 -6.33 3.21
C TYR A 203 20.94 -5.38 3.43
N PRO A 204 22.11 -5.87 3.87
CA PRO A 204 23.30 -5.03 3.99
C PRO A 204 23.67 -4.45 2.62
N GLU A 205 24.09 -3.18 2.60
CA GLU A 205 24.60 -2.53 1.40
C GLU A 205 25.76 -3.35 0.82
N GLY A 206 25.53 -4.00 -0.33
CA GLY A 206 26.54 -4.82 -1.01
C GLY A 206 26.09 -6.24 -1.37
N GLU A 207 25.07 -6.81 -0.72
CA GLU A 207 24.50 -8.10 -1.13
C GLU A 207 23.37 -7.89 -2.15
N ILE A 208 23.75 -7.89 -3.43
CA ILE A 208 22.85 -7.74 -4.58
C ILE A 208 22.15 -9.09 -4.84
N PHE A 209 21.08 -9.38 -4.11
CA PHE A 209 20.12 -10.39 -4.55
C PHE A 209 18.80 -9.68 -4.83
N GLN A 210 18.40 -9.58 -6.10
CA GLN A 210 17.15 -8.92 -6.51
C GLN A 210 15.92 -9.65 -5.94
N GLU A 211 16.00 -10.98 -5.85
CA GLU A 211 14.97 -11.89 -5.32
C GLU A 211 14.55 -11.55 -3.88
N LYS A 212 15.50 -11.01 -3.11
CA LYS A 212 15.33 -10.62 -1.71
C LYS A 212 14.46 -9.35 -1.57
N LYS A 213 14.41 -8.47 -2.58
CA LYS A 213 13.63 -7.21 -2.50
C LYS A 213 12.16 -7.33 -2.92
N VAL A 214 11.71 -8.50 -3.36
CA VAL A 214 10.36 -8.70 -3.94
C VAL A 214 9.28 -8.34 -2.94
N LEU A 215 9.36 -8.89 -1.73
CA LEU A 215 8.38 -8.60 -0.69
C LEU A 215 8.30 -7.10 -0.40
N TYR A 216 9.44 -6.42 -0.31
CA TYR A 216 9.48 -4.97 -0.13
C TYR A 216 8.80 -4.23 -1.29
N LYS A 217 9.11 -4.59 -2.55
CA LYS A 217 8.49 -3.97 -3.73
C LYS A 217 6.96 -4.19 -3.72
N LEU A 218 6.51 -5.42 -3.43
CA LEU A 218 5.08 -5.77 -3.36
C LEU A 218 4.33 -4.94 -2.31
N ILE A 219 4.85 -4.90 -1.07
CA ILE A 219 4.26 -4.15 0.03
C ILE A 219 4.33 -2.64 -0.21
N SER A 220 5.44 -2.13 -0.78
CA SER A 220 5.60 -0.71 -1.14
C SER A 220 4.62 -0.29 -2.23
N GLY A 221 4.41 -1.11 -3.26
CA GLY A 221 3.41 -0.87 -4.29
C GLY A 221 1.98 -0.92 -3.74
N LEU A 222 1.69 -1.86 -2.82
CA LEU A 222 0.39 -1.92 -2.16
C LEU A 222 0.13 -0.69 -1.28
N HIS A 223 1.11 -0.27 -0.49
CA HIS A 223 1.01 0.94 0.34
C HIS A 223 0.82 2.20 -0.51
N SER A 224 1.46 2.24 -1.68
CA SER A 224 1.28 3.30 -2.67
C SER A 224 -0.14 3.30 -3.25
N SER A 225 -0.66 2.12 -3.62
CA SER A 225 -2.05 1.94 -4.09
C SER A 225 -3.06 2.47 -3.07
N ILE A 226 -2.93 2.08 -1.80
CA ILE A 226 -3.82 2.57 -0.71
C ILE A 226 -3.74 4.09 -0.60
N SER A 227 -2.54 4.67 -0.66
CA SER A 227 -2.35 6.11 -0.55
C SER A 227 -2.98 6.88 -1.72
N ILE A 228 -2.93 6.32 -2.93
CA ILE A 228 -3.59 6.90 -4.12
C ILE A 228 -5.12 6.86 -3.97
N HIS A 229 -5.71 5.75 -3.53
CA HIS A 229 -7.16 5.66 -3.30
C HIS A 229 -7.65 6.62 -2.21
N ILE A 230 -6.90 6.74 -1.12
CA ILE A 230 -7.19 7.73 -0.07
C ILE A 230 -7.18 9.14 -0.67
N GLY A 231 -6.21 9.46 -1.52
CA GLY A 231 -6.17 10.74 -2.22
C GLY A 231 -7.31 10.93 -3.21
N ALA A 232 -7.76 9.87 -3.90
CA ALA A 232 -8.79 9.97 -4.94
C ALA A 232 -10.19 10.17 -4.36
N GLU A 233 -10.49 9.47 -3.27
CA GLU A 233 -11.73 9.59 -2.52
C GLU A 233 -11.45 10.17 -1.13
N TYR A 234 -11.12 11.46 -1.08
CA TYR A 234 -10.82 12.20 0.13
C TYR A 234 -12.05 12.97 0.64
N LEU A 235 -12.18 13.08 1.96
CA LEU A 235 -13.21 13.92 2.58
C LEU A 235 -12.70 15.36 2.64
N LEU A 236 -13.09 16.19 1.66
CA LEU A 236 -12.64 17.58 1.52
C LEU A 236 -13.23 18.48 2.62
N HIS A 237 -14.50 18.25 2.95
CA HIS A 237 -15.20 19.01 3.96
C HIS A 237 -16.07 18.09 4.82
N GLU A 238 -15.72 17.96 6.10
CA GLU A 238 -16.42 17.09 7.06
C GLU A 238 -17.88 17.53 7.29
N LEU A 239 -18.11 18.85 7.45
CA LEU A 239 -19.43 19.39 7.77
C LEU A 239 -20.46 19.22 6.65
N THR A 240 -20.02 19.25 5.40
CA THR A 240 -20.88 19.10 4.21
C THR A 240 -20.85 17.69 3.63
N ASN A 241 -20.07 16.79 4.23
CA ASN A 241 -19.81 15.44 3.73
C ASN A 241 -19.42 15.44 2.24
N GLN A 242 -18.59 16.40 1.84
CA GLN A 242 -18.18 16.57 0.45
C GLN A 242 -16.93 15.73 0.16
N TRP A 243 -17.07 14.79 -0.78
CA TRP A 243 -15.99 13.92 -1.24
C TRP A 243 -15.38 14.44 -2.54
N GLY A 244 -14.08 14.23 -2.71
CA GLY A 244 -13.38 14.57 -3.94
C GLY A 244 -11.90 14.21 -3.88
N GLU A 245 -11.17 14.60 -4.90
CA GLU A 245 -9.75 14.30 -5.02
C GLU A 245 -8.89 15.29 -4.23
N ASN A 246 -7.84 14.77 -3.59
CA ASN A 246 -6.78 15.52 -2.92
C ASN A 246 -5.43 15.23 -3.61
N PRO A 247 -5.08 15.98 -4.69
CA PRO A 247 -3.86 15.76 -5.45
C PRO A 247 -2.59 16.08 -4.66
N GLU A 248 -2.66 16.99 -3.69
CA GLU A 248 -1.53 17.31 -2.80
C GLU A 248 -1.14 16.09 -1.96
N LEU A 249 -2.13 15.38 -1.40
CA LEU A 249 -1.91 14.14 -0.66
C LEU A 249 -1.32 13.03 -1.55
N MET A 250 -1.81 12.88 -2.79
CA MET A 250 -1.24 11.93 -3.75
C MET A 250 0.22 12.27 -4.08
N ASN A 251 0.51 13.55 -4.29
CA ASN A 251 1.86 14.02 -4.56
C ASN A 251 2.80 13.78 -3.38
N ASP A 252 2.39 14.18 -2.18
CA ASP A 252 3.21 14.08 -0.97
C ASP A 252 3.40 12.66 -0.47
N ARG A 253 2.53 11.73 -0.84
CA ARG A 253 2.66 10.32 -0.43
C ARG A 253 3.24 9.44 -1.51
N VAL A 254 3.04 9.73 -2.80
CA VAL A 254 3.39 8.80 -3.88
C VAL A 254 4.12 9.50 -5.02
N LEU A 255 3.49 10.48 -5.68
CA LEU A 255 3.97 10.95 -6.98
C LEU A 255 5.38 11.57 -6.91
N ARG A 256 5.70 12.31 -5.84
CA ARG A 256 7.06 12.89 -5.68
C ARG A 256 8.17 11.86 -5.40
N TYR A 257 7.83 10.59 -5.20
CA TYR A 257 8.74 9.50 -4.86
C TYR A 257 8.77 8.46 -6.00
N PRO A 258 9.72 8.56 -6.95
CA PRO A 258 9.77 7.68 -8.12
C PRO A 258 9.85 6.18 -7.78
N ASP A 259 10.52 5.83 -6.69
CA ASP A 259 10.63 4.46 -6.18
C ASP A 259 9.26 3.87 -5.81
N ARG A 260 8.37 4.67 -5.21
CA ARG A 260 7.01 4.24 -4.85
C ARG A 260 6.14 3.99 -6.07
N VAL A 261 6.26 4.85 -7.08
CA VAL A 261 5.55 4.64 -8.36
C VAL A 261 6.08 3.42 -9.09
N GLN A 262 7.41 3.23 -9.16
CA GLN A 262 7.99 2.01 -9.73
C GLN A 262 7.49 0.75 -9.02
N ASN A 263 7.46 0.76 -7.68
CA ASN A 263 6.94 -0.37 -6.90
C ASN A 263 5.44 -0.61 -7.13
N LEU A 264 4.63 0.44 -7.33
CA LEU A 264 3.22 0.30 -7.70
C LEU A 264 3.04 -0.45 -9.03
N TYR A 265 3.78 -0.03 -10.07
CA TYR A 265 3.73 -0.69 -11.38
C TYR A 265 4.27 -2.12 -11.31
N PHE A 266 5.34 -2.33 -10.55
CA PHE A 266 5.87 -3.67 -10.28
C PHE A 266 4.79 -4.57 -9.65
N THR A 267 4.12 -4.12 -8.59
CA THR A 267 3.06 -4.89 -7.93
C THR A 267 1.88 -5.15 -8.86
N PHE A 268 1.47 -4.16 -9.65
CA PHE A 268 0.44 -4.32 -10.67
C PHE A 268 0.79 -5.41 -11.70
N LEU A 269 1.99 -5.35 -12.28
CA LEU A 269 2.44 -6.33 -13.28
C LEU A 269 2.64 -7.73 -12.68
N PHE A 270 3.10 -7.79 -11.43
CA PHE A 270 3.23 -9.04 -10.69
C PHE A 270 1.88 -9.75 -10.53
N VAL A 271 0.85 -9.02 -10.09
CA VAL A 271 -0.51 -9.55 -9.94
C VAL A 271 -1.14 -9.84 -11.31
N LEU A 272 -0.91 -9.01 -12.32
CA LEU A 272 -1.38 -9.27 -13.69
C LEU A 272 -0.77 -10.57 -14.24
N ARG A 273 0.52 -10.80 -14.02
CA ARG A 273 1.20 -12.05 -14.41
C ARG A 273 0.56 -13.25 -13.74
N SER A 274 0.26 -13.18 -12.44
CA SER A 274 -0.34 -14.32 -11.73
C SER A 274 -1.73 -14.65 -12.27
N VAL A 275 -2.56 -13.64 -12.58
CA VAL A 275 -3.87 -13.83 -13.21
C VAL A 275 -3.73 -14.47 -14.60
N MET A 276 -2.81 -13.98 -15.43
CA MET A 276 -2.55 -14.55 -16.76
C MET A 276 -2.04 -16.00 -16.68
N LYS A 277 -1.21 -16.31 -15.68
CA LYS A 277 -0.70 -17.68 -15.45
C LYS A 277 -1.79 -18.63 -14.98
N ALA A 278 -2.75 -18.15 -14.20
CA ALA A 278 -3.91 -18.90 -13.74
C ALA A 278 -5.04 -19.00 -14.78
N ALA A 279 -4.83 -18.58 -16.03
CA ALA A 279 -5.87 -18.52 -17.07
C ALA A 279 -6.70 -19.79 -17.21
N ASN A 280 -6.06 -20.96 -17.30
CA ASN A 280 -6.75 -22.24 -17.44
C ASN A 280 -7.60 -22.57 -16.22
N TYR A 281 -7.10 -22.27 -15.02
CA TYR A 281 -7.84 -22.48 -13.78
C TYR A 281 -9.06 -21.54 -13.70
N LEU A 282 -8.85 -20.24 -13.95
CA LEU A 282 -9.90 -19.23 -13.90
C LEU A 282 -10.98 -19.46 -14.95
N GLU A 283 -10.64 -19.97 -16.13
CA GLU A 283 -11.64 -20.30 -17.15
C GLU A 283 -12.58 -21.44 -16.73
N HIS A 284 -12.10 -22.41 -15.95
CA HIS A 284 -12.87 -23.60 -15.54
C HIS A 284 -13.44 -23.51 -14.12
N ALA A 285 -13.22 -22.38 -13.42
CA ALA A 285 -13.70 -22.21 -12.05
C ALA A 285 -15.22 -22.05 -11.97
N GLU A 286 -15.81 -22.48 -10.86
CA GLU A 286 -17.25 -22.38 -10.63
C GLU A 286 -17.65 -21.02 -10.04
N TYR A 287 -18.32 -20.20 -10.84
CA TYR A 287 -18.80 -18.87 -10.46
C TYR A 287 -20.22 -18.84 -9.87
N ASN A 288 -20.70 -19.94 -9.30
CA ASN A 288 -22.11 -20.13 -8.91
C ASN A 288 -22.56 -19.22 -7.74
N THR A 289 -23.45 -18.27 -8.00
CA THR A 289 -24.10 -17.42 -6.98
C THR A 289 -25.56 -17.80 -6.73
N GLY A 290 -26.09 -18.72 -7.54
CA GLY A 290 -27.49 -19.12 -7.54
C GLY A 290 -28.34 -18.34 -8.56
N ASN A 291 -27.74 -17.40 -9.31
CA ASN A 291 -28.36 -16.72 -10.44
C ASN A 291 -27.57 -17.02 -11.72
N ASN A 292 -28.11 -17.91 -12.56
CA ASN A 292 -27.47 -18.39 -13.78
C ASN A 292 -27.07 -17.26 -14.75
N GLU A 293 -27.84 -16.18 -14.85
CA GLU A 293 -27.54 -15.07 -15.77
C GLU A 293 -26.29 -14.29 -15.33
N GLU A 294 -26.21 -13.96 -14.05
CA GLU A 294 -25.05 -13.29 -13.45
C GLU A 294 -23.81 -14.20 -13.40
N ASP A 295 -24.01 -15.50 -13.19
CA ASP A 295 -22.93 -16.50 -13.19
C ASP A 295 -22.32 -16.65 -14.58
N MET A 296 -23.17 -16.72 -15.63
CA MET A 296 -22.72 -16.73 -17.03
C MET A 296 -21.99 -15.43 -17.40
N LYS A 297 -22.48 -14.28 -16.92
CA LYS A 297 -21.83 -12.99 -17.12
C LYS A 297 -20.44 -12.96 -16.48
N SER A 298 -20.33 -13.40 -15.23
CA SER A 298 -19.05 -13.48 -14.50
C SER A 298 -18.05 -14.36 -15.25
N HIS A 299 -18.49 -15.56 -15.68
CA HIS A 299 -17.67 -16.48 -16.46
C HIS A 299 -17.23 -15.88 -17.81
N SER A 300 -18.12 -15.16 -18.50
CA SER A 300 -17.79 -14.51 -19.78
C SER A 300 -16.74 -13.41 -19.60
N LEU A 301 -16.88 -12.57 -18.57
CA LEU A 301 -15.93 -11.50 -18.25
C LEU A 301 -14.55 -12.05 -17.87
N VAL A 302 -14.48 -13.11 -17.05
CA VAL A 302 -13.21 -13.78 -16.72
C VAL A 302 -12.56 -14.36 -17.98
N LYS A 303 -13.34 -15.04 -18.83
CA LYS A 303 -12.83 -15.60 -20.09
C LYS A 303 -12.29 -14.52 -21.02
N GLN A 304 -12.98 -13.37 -21.11
CA GLN A 304 -12.51 -12.21 -21.86
C GLN A 304 -11.22 -11.63 -21.28
N LEU A 305 -11.06 -11.61 -19.96
CA LEU A 305 -9.87 -11.11 -19.28
C LEU A 305 -8.64 -11.96 -19.61
N VAL A 306 -8.74 -13.29 -19.42
CA VAL A 306 -7.57 -14.18 -19.54
C VAL A 306 -7.17 -14.49 -20.98
N HIS A 307 -8.11 -14.42 -21.94
CA HIS A 307 -7.87 -14.64 -23.37
C HIS A 307 -7.80 -13.35 -24.20
N ASN A 308 -7.66 -12.18 -23.56
CA ASN A 308 -7.58 -10.93 -24.30
C ASN A 308 -6.29 -10.86 -25.14
N SER A 309 -6.41 -10.88 -26.46
CA SER A 309 -5.26 -10.87 -27.37
C SER A 309 -4.45 -9.57 -27.31
N LYS A 310 -5.10 -8.42 -27.05
CA LYS A 310 -4.39 -7.14 -26.89
C LYS A 310 -3.52 -7.15 -25.64
N LEU A 311 -4.05 -7.68 -24.54
CA LEU A 311 -3.31 -7.80 -23.27
C LEU A 311 -2.09 -8.71 -23.43
N GLN A 312 -2.28 -9.87 -24.05
CA GLN A 312 -1.20 -10.84 -24.30
C GLN A 312 -0.14 -10.29 -25.28
N ALA A 313 -0.54 -9.48 -26.27
CA ALA A 313 0.39 -8.88 -27.22
C ALA A 313 1.17 -7.70 -26.62
N ALA A 314 0.51 -6.86 -25.82
CA ALA A 314 1.12 -5.68 -25.19
C ALA A 314 2.14 -6.06 -24.12
N CYS A 315 1.82 -7.08 -23.31
CA CYS A 315 2.68 -7.56 -22.24
C CYS A 315 2.76 -9.10 -22.25
N PRO A 316 3.56 -9.68 -23.16
CA PRO A 316 3.65 -11.13 -23.30
C PRO A 316 4.28 -11.81 -22.08
N LEU A 317 5.16 -11.10 -21.36
CA LEU A 317 5.71 -11.54 -20.09
C LEU A 317 5.68 -10.36 -19.09
N PRO A 318 4.55 -10.10 -18.43
CA PRO A 318 4.45 -8.95 -17.51
C PRO A 318 5.50 -8.99 -16.39
N PHE A 319 5.89 -10.20 -15.96
CA PHE A 319 6.91 -10.46 -14.97
C PHE A 319 7.69 -11.74 -15.30
N ASP A 320 9.02 -11.72 -15.15
CA ASP A 320 9.90 -12.84 -15.47
C ASP A 320 10.24 -13.68 -14.22
N GLU A 321 9.55 -14.80 -14.06
CA GLU A 321 9.75 -15.72 -12.93
C GLU A 321 11.16 -16.32 -12.89
N ALA A 322 11.80 -16.48 -14.05
CA ALA A 322 13.10 -17.13 -14.16
C ALA A 322 14.19 -16.32 -13.42
N LYS A 323 14.12 -15.00 -13.53
CA LYS A 323 15.02 -14.07 -12.84
C LYS A 323 14.85 -14.08 -11.33
N LEU A 324 13.72 -14.57 -10.83
CA LEU A 324 13.38 -14.47 -9.42
C LEU A 324 13.52 -15.78 -8.65
N TRP A 325 13.31 -16.92 -9.31
CA TRP A 325 13.14 -18.20 -8.63
C TRP A 325 14.07 -19.32 -9.11
N GLN A 326 14.81 -19.15 -10.22
CA GLN A 326 15.69 -20.19 -10.75
C GLN A 326 17.05 -20.29 -10.04
N GLY A 327 17.27 -19.53 -8.95
CA GLY A 327 18.42 -19.69 -8.06
C GLY A 327 18.36 -20.97 -7.21
N GLN A 328 19.52 -21.43 -6.72
CA GLN A 328 19.63 -22.62 -5.83
C GLN A 328 18.84 -22.49 -4.51
N SER A 329 18.38 -21.29 -4.16
CA SER A 329 17.64 -20.99 -2.91
C SER A 329 16.13 -20.77 -3.10
N GLY A 330 15.56 -21.05 -4.28
CA GLY A 330 14.14 -20.81 -4.58
C GLY A 330 13.14 -21.40 -3.54
N PRO A 331 13.28 -22.68 -3.12
CA PRO A 331 12.39 -23.27 -2.11
C PRO A 331 12.49 -22.62 -0.72
N GLU A 332 13.70 -22.27 -0.28
CA GLU A 332 13.96 -21.61 1.01
C GLU A 332 13.39 -20.17 1.02
N LEU A 333 13.56 -19.47 -0.10
CA LEU A 333 13.00 -18.13 -0.31
C LEU A 333 11.46 -18.18 -0.30
N LYS A 334 10.86 -19.17 -0.96
CA LYS A 334 9.40 -19.41 -0.93
C LYS A 334 8.90 -19.58 0.50
N GLN A 335 9.52 -20.45 1.29
CA GLN A 335 9.13 -20.69 2.68
C GLN A 335 9.29 -19.44 3.55
N THR A 336 10.37 -18.67 3.32
CA THR A 336 10.62 -17.41 4.04
C THR A 336 9.54 -16.36 3.72
N ILE A 337 9.25 -16.14 2.43
CA ILE A 337 8.22 -15.18 2.00
C ILE A 337 6.84 -15.63 2.49
N GLN A 338 6.53 -16.92 2.41
CA GLN A 338 5.28 -17.48 2.90
C GLN A 338 5.09 -17.21 4.41
N MET A 339 6.13 -17.42 5.22
CA MET A 339 6.10 -17.11 6.66
C MET A 339 5.88 -15.61 6.90
N GLN A 340 6.57 -14.75 6.15
CA GLN A 340 6.42 -13.29 6.26
C GLN A 340 4.99 -12.83 5.91
N PHE A 341 4.39 -13.39 4.87
CA PHE A 341 2.99 -13.08 4.50
C PHE A 341 1.98 -13.54 5.55
N LYS A 342 2.19 -14.71 6.18
CA LYS A 342 1.36 -15.13 7.33
C LYS A 342 1.42 -14.13 8.47
N ASN A 343 2.61 -13.64 8.82
CA ASN A 343 2.79 -12.64 9.85
C ASN A 343 2.11 -11.31 9.48
N ILE A 344 2.26 -10.86 8.24
CA ILE A 344 1.59 -9.64 7.73
C ILE A 344 0.06 -9.81 7.77
N SER A 345 -0.45 -10.99 7.41
CA SER A 345 -1.88 -11.31 7.52
C SER A 345 -2.37 -11.20 8.96
N ALA A 346 -1.62 -11.75 9.93
CA ALA A 346 -1.95 -11.64 11.36
C ALA A 346 -1.89 -10.19 11.85
N LEU A 347 -0.99 -9.36 11.31
CA LEU A 347 -0.91 -7.93 11.65
C LEU A 347 -2.14 -7.15 11.20
N MET A 348 -2.86 -7.61 10.16
CA MET A 348 -4.09 -6.94 9.72
C MET A 348 -5.17 -6.97 10.80
N ASP A 349 -5.19 -7.97 11.69
CA ASP A 349 -6.11 -8.02 12.84
C ASP A 349 -5.85 -6.89 13.86
N CYS A 350 -4.70 -6.24 13.80
CA CYS A 350 -4.33 -5.12 14.67
C CYS A 350 -4.74 -3.74 14.12
N VAL A 351 -5.32 -3.69 12.92
CA VAL A 351 -5.77 -2.45 12.29
C VAL A 351 -7.09 -2.00 12.94
N GLY A 352 -7.08 -0.85 13.62
CA GLY A 352 -8.26 -0.35 14.37
C GLY A 352 -9.40 0.20 13.50
N CYS A 353 -9.15 0.48 12.22
CA CYS A 353 -10.16 0.92 11.26
C CYS A 353 -10.80 -0.30 10.57
N GLU A 354 -12.11 -0.53 10.73
CA GLU A 354 -12.77 -1.73 10.18
C GLU A 354 -12.67 -1.81 8.65
N LYS A 355 -12.95 -0.73 7.91
CA LYS A 355 -12.78 -0.72 6.44
C LYS A 355 -11.34 -0.95 6.01
N CYS A 356 -10.39 -0.37 6.74
CA CYS A 356 -8.96 -0.55 6.46
C CYS A 356 -8.53 -1.99 6.72
N ARG A 357 -9.06 -2.63 7.78
CA ARG A 357 -8.88 -4.05 8.10
C ARG A 357 -9.47 -4.93 7.00
N LEU A 358 -10.69 -4.65 6.54
CA LEU A 358 -11.35 -5.34 5.43
C LEU A 358 -10.49 -5.33 4.16
N TRP A 359 -10.12 -4.15 3.68
CA TRP A 359 -9.32 -4.02 2.45
C TRP A 359 -7.89 -4.54 2.64
N GLY A 360 -7.30 -4.34 3.82
CA GLY A 360 -5.99 -4.89 4.17
C GLY A 360 -5.97 -6.42 4.09
N LYS A 361 -6.95 -7.11 4.71
CA LYS A 361 -7.08 -8.57 4.61
C LYS A 361 -7.29 -9.02 3.15
N LEU A 362 -8.19 -8.37 2.42
CA LEU A 362 -8.46 -8.70 1.02
C LEU A 362 -7.20 -8.55 0.14
N GLN A 363 -6.47 -7.45 0.28
CA GLN A 363 -5.31 -7.16 -0.56
C GLN A 363 -4.11 -8.05 -0.21
N ILE A 364 -3.89 -8.34 1.08
CA ILE A 364 -2.83 -9.24 1.52
C ILE A 364 -3.12 -10.68 1.09
N LEU A 365 -4.37 -11.14 1.19
CA LEU A 365 -4.80 -12.44 0.65
C LEU A 365 -4.56 -12.49 -0.87
N GLY A 366 -4.96 -11.45 -1.61
CA GLY A 366 -4.74 -11.38 -3.07
C GLY A 366 -3.26 -11.45 -3.46
N LEU A 367 -2.37 -10.78 -2.72
CA LEU A 367 -0.92 -10.87 -2.94
C LEU A 367 -0.38 -12.27 -2.59
N GLY A 368 -0.85 -12.86 -1.48
CA GLY A 368 -0.53 -14.24 -1.10
C GLY A 368 -0.93 -15.25 -2.17
N THR A 369 -2.14 -15.11 -2.73
CA THR A 369 -2.63 -15.91 -3.86
C THR A 369 -1.80 -15.69 -5.13
N ALA A 370 -1.42 -14.44 -5.44
CA ALA A 370 -0.55 -14.17 -6.57
C ALA A 370 0.81 -14.86 -6.43
N LEU A 371 1.41 -14.84 -5.22
CA LEU A 371 2.63 -15.57 -4.91
C LEU A 371 2.42 -17.08 -5.01
N LYS A 372 1.34 -17.62 -4.43
CA LYS A 372 0.96 -19.04 -4.54
C LYS A 372 0.99 -19.51 -5.99
N ILE A 373 0.30 -18.79 -6.89
CA ILE A 373 0.24 -19.10 -8.33
C ILE A 373 1.63 -19.01 -8.98
N LEU A 374 2.37 -17.94 -8.71
CA LEU A 374 3.67 -17.70 -9.35
C LEU A 374 4.75 -18.66 -8.85
N PHE A 375 4.65 -19.17 -7.63
CA PHE A 375 5.55 -20.18 -7.07
C PHE A 375 5.18 -21.63 -7.43
N SER A 376 4.03 -21.87 -8.04
CA SER A 376 3.63 -23.21 -8.51
C SER A 376 4.32 -23.61 -9.83
N VAL A 377 5.47 -23.02 -10.16
CA VAL A 377 6.20 -23.32 -11.40
C VAL A 377 6.81 -24.72 -11.34
N ASP A 378 6.49 -25.53 -12.36
CA ASP A 378 7.18 -26.77 -12.74
C ASP A 378 7.09 -28.01 -11.83
N ASP A 379 6.19 -28.03 -10.84
CA ASP A 379 5.96 -29.27 -10.09
C ASP A 379 5.01 -30.22 -10.86
N LYS A 380 5.52 -30.85 -11.93
CA LYS A 380 4.81 -31.90 -12.68
C LYS A 380 4.34 -33.07 -11.80
N ASN A 381 4.85 -33.15 -10.57
CA ASN A 381 4.56 -34.19 -9.58
C ASN A 381 3.51 -33.79 -8.53
N HIS A 382 3.15 -32.51 -8.43
CA HIS A 382 2.13 -32.03 -7.50
C HIS A 382 1.09 -31.19 -8.27
N PRO A 383 -0.12 -31.71 -8.52
CA PRO A 383 -1.17 -30.90 -9.12
C PRO A 383 -1.36 -29.64 -8.27
N SER A 384 -1.30 -28.47 -8.91
CA SER A 384 -1.45 -27.18 -8.25
C SER A 384 -2.71 -27.23 -7.38
N GLU A 385 -2.57 -26.91 -6.10
CA GLU A 385 -3.71 -26.87 -5.18
C GLU A 385 -4.80 -25.96 -5.77
N PRO A 386 -6.06 -26.39 -5.76
CA PRO A 386 -7.14 -25.56 -6.27
C PRO A 386 -7.19 -24.24 -5.50
N LEU A 387 -7.45 -23.14 -6.21
CA LEU A 387 -7.72 -21.87 -5.54
C LEU A 387 -9.10 -21.92 -4.87
N GLN A 388 -9.23 -21.25 -3.75
CA GLN A 388 -10.50 -21.10 -3.07
C GLN A 388 -11.29 -19.92 -3.63
N ARG A 389 -12.57 -19.83 -3.27
CA ARG A 389 -13.43 -18.72 -3.72
C ARG A 389 -12.90 -17.38 -3.21
N ASN A 390 -12.59 -17.25 -1.92
CA ASN A 390 -12.01 -16.03 -1.36
C ASN A 390 -10.67 -15.65 -2.02
N GLU A 391 -9.82 -16.63 -2.36
CA GLU A 391 -8.55 -16.39 -3.08
C GLU A 391 -8.80 -15.77 -4.47
N VAL A 392 -9.75 -16.31 -5.23
CA VAL A 392 -10.10 -15.80 -6.56
C VAL A 392 -10.72 -14.40 -6.47
N ILE A 393 -11.60 -14.18 -5.47
CA ILE A 393 -12.22 -12.87 -5.22
C ILE A 393 -11.16 -11.83 -4.84
N ALA A 394 -10.26 -12.17 -3.92
CA ALA A 394 -9.20 -11.29 -3.46
C ALA A 394 -8.20 -10.94 -4.56
N LEU A 395 -7.80 -11.92 -5.38
CA LEU A 395 -6.86 -11.72 -6.48
C LEU A 395 -7.40 -10.73 -7.52
N LEU A 396 -8.65 -10.89 -7.97
CA LEU A 396 -9.24 -10.02 -8.99
C LEU A 396 -9.63 -8.64 -8.44
N ASN A 397 -10.08 -8.55 -7.19
CA ASN A 397 -10.31 -7.25 -6.54
C ASN A 397 -9.00 -6.48 -6.32
N LEU A 398 -7.92 -7.15 -5.91
CA LEU A 398 -6.59 -6.55 -5.80
C LEU A 398 -6.12 -6.01 -7.16
N LEU A 399 -6.22 -6.82 -8.23
CA LEU A 399 -5.83 -6.39 -9.56
C LEU A 399 -6.62 -5.15 -10.01
N ASN A 400 -7.93 -5.10 -9.71
CA ASN A 400 -8.77 -3.94 -9.98
C ASN A 400 -8.32 -2.68 -9.22
N ARG A 401 -7.98 -2.79 -7.93
CA ARG A 401 -7.44 -1.65 -7.14
C ARG A 401 -6.10 -1.16 -7.69
N LEU A 402 -5.19 -2.08 -8.01
CA LEU A 402 -3.88 -1.73 -8.60
C LEU A 402 -4.06 -1.07 -9.98
N SER A 403 -4.97 -1.60 -10.80
CA SER A 403 -5.35 -1.04 -12.10
C SER A 403 -5.87 0.40 -11.98
N GLU A 404 -6.75 0.67 -11.02
CA GLU A 404 -7.25 2.02 -10.74
C GLU A 404 -6.14 2.95 -10.27
N SER A 405 -5.24 2.48 -9.40
CA SER A 405 -4.11 3.27 -8.90
C SER A 405 -3.13 3.65 -10.01
N VAL A 406 -2.78 2.72 -10.90
CA VAL A 406 -1.92 2.98 -12.07
C VAL A 406 -2.55 4.04 -12.96
N LYS A 407 -3.84 3.90 -13.27
CA LYS A 407 -4.59 4.88 -14.07
C LYS A 407 -4.57 6.27 -13.42
N LEU A 408 -4.86 6.36 -12.13
CA LEU A 408 -4.85 7.63 -11.40
C LEU A 408 -3.45 8.27 -11.38
N VAL A 409 -2.40 7.48 -11.15
CA VAL A 409 -1.02 7.98 -11.18
C VAL A 409 -0.66 8.53 -12.57
N HIS A 410 -1.05 7.84 -13.63
CA HIS A 410 -0.86 8.32 -15.01
C HIS A 410 -1.58 9.64 -15.26
N GLU A 411 -2.87 9.74 -14.91
CA GLU A 411 -3.67 10.95 -15.10
C GLU A 411 -3.17 12.15 -14.27
N LYS A 412 -2.65 11.90 -13.05
CA LYS A 412 -2.18 12.97 -12.16
C LYS A 412 -0.73 13.37 -12.40
N ALA A 413 0.07 12.54 -13.06
CA ALA A 413 1.43 12.89 -13.49
C ALA A 413 1.43 14.19 -14.32
N ASP A 414 0.44 14.33 -15.22
CA ASP A 414 0.28 15.50 -16.09
C ASP A 414 -0.21 16.77 -15.33
N MET A 415 -0.91 16.61 -14.20
CA MET A 415 -1.47 17.75 -13.44
C MET A 415 -0.40 18.46 -12.58
N ILE A 416 0.61 17.73 -12.10
CA ILE A 416 1.71 18.31 -11.30
C ILE A 416 2.59 19.22 -12.17
N GLU A 417 2.67 18.96 -13.47
CA GLU A 417 3.39 19.83 -14.42
C GLU A 417 2.76 21.24 -14.48
N ASN A 418 1.43 21.34 -14.46
CA ASN A 418 0.72 22.61 -14.59
C ASN A 418 0.71 23.46 -13.31
N VAL A 419 0.75 22.83 -12.13
CA VAL A 419 0.75 23.55 -10.85
C VAL A 419 2.13 24.14 -10.54
N VAL A 420 3.21 23.43 -10.88
CA VAL A 420 4.59 23.94 -10.70
C VAL A 420 4.86 25.16 -11.60
N HIS A 421 4.22 25.26 -12.76
CA HIS A 421 4.34 26.42 -13.65
C HIS A 421 3.56 27.67 -13.19
N ILE A 422 2.56 27.54 -12.30
CA ILE A 422 1.77 28.68 -11.80
C ILE A 422 2.41 29.32 -10.56
N VAL A 423 3.30 28.61 -9.86
CA VAL A 423 3.95 29.06 -8.61
C VAL A 423 5.37 29.63 -8.83
N GLU A 424 5.78 29.91 -10.08
CA GLU A 424 6.97 30.76 -10.34
C GLU A 424 6.55 32.25 -10.37
N PRO A 425 6.75 33.06 -9.29
CA PRO A 425 6.76 34.50 -9.45
C PRO A 425 8.08 34.90 -10.09
N ALA A 426 7.95 35.75 -11.12
CA ALA A 426 9.01 36.45 -11.82
C ALA A 426 10.22 36.78 -10.93
N SER A 427 11.37 36.20 -11.25
CA SER A 427 12.64 36.69 -10.73
C SER A 427 12.96 38.04 -11.38
N THR A 428 12.66 39.14 -10.69
CA THR A 428 13.33 40.42 -10.90
C THR A 428 13.59 41.11 -9.57
N LYS A 429 14.78 40.80 -9.04
CA LYS A 429 15.76 41.69 -8.40
C LYS A 429 15.33 42.70 -7.31
N THR A 430 16.17 42.64 -6.27
CA THR A 430 16.79 43.74 -5.50
C THR A 430 16.04 44.39 -4.33
N SER A 431 16.56 44.06 -3.14
CA SER A 431 16.86 44.96 -2.01
C SER A 431 15.80 45.98 -1.60
N VAL A 432 14.92 45.59 -0.68
CA VAL A 432 14.22 46.55 0.21
C VAL A 432 14.58 46.35 1.69
N TRP A 433 15.31 45.27 2.03
CA TRP A 433 15.80 45.03 3.40
C TRP A 433 17.18 45.61 3.73
N GLN A 434 17.83 46.31 2.79
CA GLN A 434 19.06 47.07 3.05
C GLN A 434 18.85 48.59 3.21
N SER A 435 17.63 49.10 3.01
CA SER A 435 17.34 50.54 3.15
C SER A 435 16.77 50.95 4.52
N ILE A 436 16.49 50.01 5.41
CA ILE A 436 15.96 50.32 6.76
C ILE A 436 17.10 50.51 7.79
N ASN A 437 18.28 49.95 7.56
CA ASN A 437 19.44 50.11 8.45
C ASN A 437 20.33 51.35 8.16
N GLN A 438 19.99 52.14 7.14
CA GLN A 438 20.70 53.39 6.84
C GLN A 438 19.91 54.66 7.23
N ILE A 439 18.64 54.52 7.65
CA ILE A 439 17.80 55.62 8.12
C ILE A 439 17.80 55.74 9.66
N MET A 440 18.23 54.72 10.40
CA MET A 440 18.39 54.77 11.88
C MET A 440 19.78 55.21 12.36
N ARG A 441 20.58 55.90 11.53
CA ARG A 441 21.88 56.52 11.92
C ARG A 441 21.99 58.02 11.66
N LEU A 442 20.89 58.71 11.34
CA LEU A 442 20.85 60.17 11.15
C LEU A 442 19.74 60.86 11.97
N GLY A 443 19.46 60.34 13.16
CA GLY A 443 18.50 60.93 14.11
C GLY A 443 19.13 61.37 15.43
N ASN A 444 20.41 61.77 15.43
CA ASN A 444 21.10 62.27 16.62
C ASN A 444 22.04 63.45 16.27
N SER A 445 21.45 64.59 15.93
CA SER A 445 22.04 65.93 16.10
C SER A 445 21.00 67.00 15.75
N SER A 446 20.95 68.09 16.56
CA SER A 446 20.10 69.30 16.47
C SER A 446 18.59 69.08 16.69
N THR A 447 17.92 69.64 17.69
CA THR A 447 18.12 70.80 18.60
C THR A 447 17.42 70.55 19.93
#